data_AF-A0A975TS71-F1
#
_entry.id   AF-A0A975TS71-F1
#
_cell.length_a   1.000
_cell.length_b   1.000
_cell.length_c   1.000
_cell.angle_alpha   90.00
_cell.angle_beta   90.00
_cell.angle_gamma   90.00
#
_symmetry.space_group_name_H-M   'P 1'
#
loop_
_entity.id
_entity.type
_entity.pdbx_description
1 polymer ?
#
loop_
_entity_poly.entity_id
_entity_poly.type
_entity_poly.pdbx_seq_one_letter_code
_entity_poly.pdbx_strand_id
1 'polypeptide(L)'
;MDNAGARKFALRVVLFYCAVYYVLPFFVFITMGNPLNRVIAYEPNYYFGILYVLLFVIVFWMALRTPYVKLNFPSLGISKLAFSPRLGIVLALGFCLFTYATRSIFGLDYRHTGDALAETGGLGFILVIMKTYFGVVLLVNYRLIDERNQVRLRSFASLLIAVGYYFSIAGAFDIFFVAFALFTATRRWREAFRLNTKIVRQVSIAISPILLYLAVFVGTANKVGVEAAFERLESLGDILMLMVTRLGYHFTSTSLHATENIFNFNLAFDALSELTRVVQYRLSVLIGIDGVEKPSVGTISRMNYLFISAFDRDRTGASPSMIGSIFYFPGAGFAVFYYVFVLRAVLKLMWDIVGRKGLMWFCTLFCVILGNAFWDASLDALNPFSTGFVRLSLLFLGARFVTKFMRDRAARSTTSDRPILNG
;
A
#
# COMPACT_ATOMS: atom_id res chain seq x y z
N MET A 1 -10.23 23.03 -4.56
CA MET A 1 -10.17 21.58 -4.88
C MET A 1 -11.47 20.94 -4.45
N ASP A 2 -11.96 19.96 -5.22
CA ASP A 2 -13.28 19.33 -5.06
C ASP A 2 -13.35 18.44 -3.81
N ASN A 3 -13.93 18.96 -2.72
CA ASN A 3 -14.10 18.23 -1.46
C ASN A 3 -15.10 17.08 -1.60
N ALA A 4 -16.10 17.19 -2.47
CA ALA A 4 -17.08 16.13 -2.68
C ALA A 4 -16.45 14.92 -3.38
N GLY A 5 -15.60 15.16 -4.39
CA GLY A 5 -14.84 14.11 -5.06
C GLY A 5 -13.90 13.35 -4.10
N ALA A 6 -13.20 14.09 -3.23
CA ALA A 6 -12.30 13.50 -2.22
C ALA A 6 -13.04 12.54 -1.27
N ARG A 7 -14.23 12.96 -0.80
CA ARG A 7 -15.09 12.15 0.07
C ARG A 7 -15.55 10.87 -0.63
N LYS A 8 -16.02 10.98 -1.88
CA LYS A 8 -16.45 9.81 -2.68
C LYS A 8 -15.31 8.82 -2.91
N PHE A 9 -14.11 9.31 -3.22
CA PHE A 9 -12.93 8.47 -3.40
C PHE A 9 -12.56 7.75 -2.10
N ALA A 10 -12.47 8.47 -0.99
CA ALA A 10 -12.11 7.90 0.30
C ALA A 10 -13.11 6.83 0.75
N LEU A 11 -14.42 7.10 0.64
CA LEU A 11 -15.46 6.12 0.93
C LEU A 11 -15.34 4.88 0.05
N ARG A 12 -15.10 5.05 -1.26
CA ARG A 12 -14.95 3.92 -2.17
C ARG A 12 -13.76 3.02 -1.83
N VAL A 13 -12.61 3.61 -1.48
CA VAL A 13 -11.42 2.84 -1.07
C VAL A 13 -11.71 2.05 0.19
N VAL A 14 -12.33 2.67 1.20
CA VAL A 14 -12.67 2.00 2.46
C VAL A 14 -13.70 0.91 2.26
N LEU A 15 -14.78 1.16 1.52
CA LEU A 15 -15.80 0.14 1.25
C LEU A 15 -15.24 -1.02 0.43
N PHE A 16 -14.40 -0.75 -0.57
CA PHE A 16 -13.74 -1.81 -1.32
C PHE A 16 -12.81 -2.65 -0.44
N TYR A 17 -12.00 -2.01 0.41
CA TYR A 17 -11.17 -2.71 1.37
C TYR A 17 -12.02 -3.57 2.31
N CYS A 18 -13.10 -3.02 2.88
CA CYS A 18 -13.95 -3.78 3.79
C CYS A 18 -14.65 -4.95 3.10
N ALA A 19 -15.10 -4.77 1.86
CA ALA A 19 -15.71 -5.83 1.08
C ALA A 19 -14.76 -7.01 0.84
N VAL A 20 -13.51 -6.72 0.46
CA VAL A 20 -12.51 -7.75 0.12
C VAL A 20 -11.91 -8.43 1.35
N TYR A 21 -11.57 -7.66 2.40
CA TYR A 21 -10.81 -8.16 3.54
C TYR A 21 -11.66 -8.58 4.75
N TYR A 22 -12.94 -8.21 4.80
CA TYR A 22 -13.83 -8.56 5.93
C TYR A 22 -15.10 -9.26 5.47
N VAL A 23 -15.87 -8.65 4.57
CA VAL A 23 -17.19 -9.18 4.16
C VAL A 23 -17.04 -10.49 3.39
N LEU A 24 -16.15 -10.55 2.39
CA LEU A 24 -15.93 -11.76 1.61
C LEU A 24 -15.41 -12.92 2.50
N PRO A 25 -14.37 -12.77 3.32
CA PRO A 25 -13.96 -13.81 4.27
C PRO A 25 -15.07 -14.24 5.23
N PHE A 26 -15.88 -13.32 5.76
CA PHE A 26 -17.01 -13.65 6.64
C PHE A 26 -17.99 -14.63 5.98
N PHE A 27 -18.44 -14.32 4.76
CA PHE A 27 -19.37 -15.20 4.05
C PHE A 27 -18.76 -16.55 3.69
N VAL A 28 -17.47 -16.58 3.31
CA VAL A 28 -16.80 -17.85 2.99
C VAL A 28 -16.58 -18.69 4.25
N PHE A 29 -16.19 -18.09 5.37
CA PHE A 29 -15.98 -18.81 6.63
C PHE A 29 -17.27 -19.44 7.17
N ILE A 30 -18.41 -18.77 7.01
CA ILE A 30 -19.71 -19.31 7.41
C ILE A 30 -20.20 -20.42 6.48
N THR A 31 -19.98 -20.29 5.17
CA THR A 31 -20.54 -21.25 4.19
C THR A 31 -19.65 -22.45 3.93
N MET A 32 -18.31 -22.28 3.94
CA MET A 32 -17.34 -23.30 3.60
C MET A 32 -16.49 -23.77 4.79
N GLY A 33 -16.73 -23.20 5.98
CA GLY A 33 -15.89 -23.39 7.16
C GLY A 33 -14.65 -22.50 7.14
N ASN A 34 -14.07 -22.27 8.33
CA ASN A 34 -12.89 -21.45 8.46
C ASN A 34 -11.60 -22.29 8.38
N PRO A 35 -10.80 -22.19 7.29
CA PRO A 35 -9.53 -22.91 7.17
C PRO A 35 -8.50 -22.46 8.23
N LEU A 36 -8.67 -21.27 8.82
CA LEU A 36 -7.75 -20.74 9.82
C LEU A 36 -7.95 -21.36 11.22
N ASN A 37 -9.06 -22.05 11.50
CA ASN A 37 -9.30 -22.68 12.82
C ASN A 37 -8.19 -23.66 13.23
N ARG A 38 -7.43 -24.20 12.27
CA ARG A 38 -6.31 -25.12 12.53
C ARG A 38 -5.02 -24.42 12.97
N VAL A 39 -4.95 -23.09 12.83
CA VAL A 39 -3.71 -22.31 12.98
C VAL A 39 -3.84 -21.14 13.94
N ILE A 40 -5.06 -20.77 14.33
CA ILE A 40 -5.32 -19.69 15.30
C ILE A 40 -5.36 -20.29 16.71
N ALA A 41 -4.75 -19.61 17.68
CA ALA A 41 -4.68 -20.04 19.08
C ALA A 41 -6.03 -19.96 19.81
N TYR A 42 -6.89 -19.03 19.40
CA TYR A 42 -8.15 -18.69 20.05
C TYR A 42 -9.27 -18.64 19.02
N GLU A 43 -10.46 -19.09 19.39
CA GLU A 43 -11.64 -19.06 18.52
C GLU A 43 -12.21 -17.63 18.44
N PRO A 44 -12.15 -16.93 17.27
CA PRO A 44 -12.61 -15.56 17.18
C PRO A 44 -14.13 -15.48 17.07
N ASN A 45 -14.76 -14.49 17.72
CA ASN A 45 -16.17 -14.19 17.49
C ASN A 45 -16.34 -13.36 16.20
N TYR A 46 -16.58 -14.04 15.08
CA TYR A 46 -16.74 -13.42 13.76
C TYR A 46 -17.96 -12.49 13.65
N TYR A 47 -19.02 -12.73 14.42
CA TYR A 47 -20.18 -11.83 14.47
C TYR A 47 -19.82 -10.50 15.14
N PHE A 48 -19.04 -10.55 16.22
CA PHE A 48 -18.54 -9.34 16.86
C PHE A 48 -17.55 -8.59 15.94
N GLY A 49 -16.69 -9.32 15.23
CA GLY A 49 -15.82 -8.78 14.21
C GLY A 49 -16.57 -7.97 13.14
N ILE A 50 -17.62 -8.53 12.53
CA ILE A 50 -18.38 -7.82 11.49
C ILE A 50 -19.15 -6.61 12.06
N LEU A 51 -19.65 -6.70 13.30
CA LEU A 51 -20.28 -5.56 13.98
C LEU A 51 -19.27 -4.41 14.17
N TYR A 52 -18.04 -4.72 14.56
CA TYR A 52 -16.99 -3.73 14.71
C TYR A 52 -16.57 -3.09 13.36
N VAL A 53 -16.56 -3.87 12.28
CA VAL A 53 -16.34 -3.35 10.91
C VAL A 53 -17.45 -2.36 10.53
N LEU A 54 -18.72 -2.67 10.84
CA LEU A 54 -19.85 -1.76 10.59
C LEU A 54 -19.72 -0.47 11.40
N LEU A 55 -19.37 -0.56 12.69
CA LEU A 55 -19.08 0.60 13.53
C LEU A 55 -18.00 1.48 12.91
N PHE A 56 -16.87 0.88 12.49
CA PHE A 56 -15.80 1.59 11.82
C PHE A 56 -16.27 2.32 10.56
N VAL A 57 -17.07 1.68 9.70
CA VAL A 57 -17.60 2.29 8.48
C VAL A 57 -18.52 3.48 8.81
N ILE A 58 -19.37 3.36 9.84
CA ILE A 58 -20.24 4.43 10.31
C ILE A 58 -19.41 5.62 10.82
N VAL A 59 -18.43 5.38 11.70
CA VAL A 59 -17.53 6.42 12.22
C VAL A 59 -16.75 7.07 11.08
N PHE A 60 -16.24 6.30 10.13
CA PHE A 60 -15.55 6.81 8.95
C PHE A 60 -16.46 7.71 8.10
N TRP A 61 -17.69 7.28 7.83
CA TRP A 61 -18.66 8.06 7.08
C TRP A 61 -19.03 9.38 7.78
N MET A 62 -19.20 9.37 9.10
CA MET A 62 -19.40 10.59 9.89
C MET A 62 -18.18 11.52 9.77
N ALA A 63 -16.97 10.98 9.92
CA ALA A 63 -15.73 11.75 9.83
C ALA A 63 -15.53 12.39 8.45
N LEU A 64 -16.03 11.80 7.36
CA LEU A 64 -15.98 12.42 6.03
C LEU A 64 -16.72 13.76 5.96
N ARG A 65 -17.72 13.99 6.82
CA ARG A 65 -18.49 15.24 6.87
C ARG A 65 -17.70 16.40 7.49
N THR A 66 -16.74 16.10 8.36
CA THR A 66 -15.88 17.12 8.98
C THR A 66 -15.01 17.84 7.94
N PRO A 67 -14.54 19.07 8.18
CA PRO A 67 -13.61 19.76 7.28
C PRO A 67 -12.24 19.06 7.28
N TYR A 68 -11.48 19.19 6.18
CA TYR A 68 -10.11 18.70 6.14
C TYR A 68 -9.19 19.70 6.84
N VAL A 69 -8.28 19.20 7.68
CA VAL A 69 -7.21 20.03 8.24
C VAL A 69 -6.29 20.46 7.10
N LYS A 70 -6.04 21.77 6.99
CA LYS A 70 -5.06 22.30 6.04
C LYS A 70 -3.67 22.01 6.56
N LEU A 71 -2.99 21.04 5.96
CA LEU A 71 -1.57 20.82 6.24
C LEU A 71 -0.75 21.90 5.53
N ASN A 72 0.04 22.64 6.29
CA ASN A 72 1.03 23.57 5.73
C ASN A 72 2.18 22.76 5.15
N PHE A 73 2.56 23.07 3.91
CA PHE A 73 3.58 22.30 3.20
C PHE A 73 4.99 22.93 3.40
N PRO A 74 5.96 22.26 4.06
CA PRO A 74 7.37 22.72 4.14
C PRO A 74 8.22 22.40 2.89
N SER A 75 8.90 23.42 2.37
CA SER A 75 9.75 23.51 1.15
C SER A 75 9.23 22.85 -0.16
N LEU A 76 9.00 23.68 -1.18
CA LEU A 76 8.59 23.21 -2.51
C LEU A 76 9.75 22.62 -3.32
N GLY A 77 10.98 23.04 -3.03
CA GLY A 77 12.18 22.64 -3.77
C GLY A 77 12.37 21.12 -3.79
N ILE A 78 12.29 20.48 -2.62
CA ILE A 78 12.45 19.02 -2.48
C ILE A 78 11.39 18.27 -3.29
N SER A 79 10.13 18.69 -3.20
CA SER A 79 9.05 18.05 -3.97
C SER A 79 9.23 18.17 -5.49
N LYS A 80 9.70 19.32 -5.98
CA LYS A 80 9.98 19.53 -7.41
C LYS A 80 11.15 18.68 -7.89
N LEU A 81 12.20 18.58 -7.09
CA LEU A 81 13.37 17.76 -7.38
C LEU A 81 12.96 16.28 -7.45
N ALA A 82 12.31 15.78 -6.40
CA ALA A 82 11.89 14.39 -6.28
C ALA A 82 10.99 13.94 -7.45
N PHE A 83 10.07 14.77 -7.95
CA PHE A 83 9.14 14.38 -9.02
C PHE A 83 9.47 14.99 -10.40
N SER A 84 10.70 15.48 -10.57
CA SER A 84 11.23 15.91 -11.87
C SER A 84 11.30 14.73 -12.84
N PRO A 85 10.85 14.87 -14.10
CA PRO A 85 10.89 13.77 -15.06
C PRO A 85 12.32 13.35 -15.43
N ARG A 86 13.27 14.30 -15.49
CA ARG A 86 14.66 14.01 -15.87
C ARG A 86 15.36 13.22 -14.77
N LEU A 87 15.26 13.71 -13.53
CA LEU A 87 15.75 12.97 -12.37
C LEU A 87 15.01 11.63 -12.22
N GLY A 88 13.70 11.60 -12.49
CA GLY A 88 12.90 10.39 -12.47
C GLY A 88 13.42 9.30 -13.42
N ILE A 89 13.90 9.65 -14.61
CA ILE A 89 14.55 8.70 -15.53
C ILE A 89 15.87 8.21 -14.95
N VAL A 90 16.73 9.12 -14.47
CA VAL A 90 18.03 8.75 -13.88
C VAL A 90 17.84 7.80 -12.69
N LEU A 91 16.92 8.13 -11.80
CA LEU A 91 16.58 7.28 -10.65
C LEU A 91 15.96 5.95 -11.10
N ALA A 92 15.09 5.93 -12.11
CA ALA A 92 14.49 4.69 -12.62
C ALA A 92 15.52 3.79 -13.32
N LEU A 93 16.51 4.36 -14.02
CA LEU A 93 17.65 3.61 -14.55
C LEU A 93 18.49 3.02 -13.42
N GLY A 94 18.82 3.84 -12.41
CA GLY A 94 19.50 3.38 -11.21
C GLY A 94 18.73 2.26 -10.50
N PHE A 95 17.40 2.35 -10.47
CA PHE A 95 16.53 1.29 -9.94
C PHE A 95 16.64 0.01 -10.74
N CYS A 96 16.53 0.06 -12.07
CA CYS A 96 16.70 -1.13 -12.91
C CYS A 96 18.06 -1.79 -12.71
N LEU A 97 19.13 -1.00 -12.69
CA LEU A 97 20.49 -1.51 -12.49
C LEU A 97 20.64 -2.13 -11.10
N PHE A 98 20.15 -1.44 -10.07
CA PHE A 98 20.21 -1.93 -8.69
C PHE A 98 19.40 -3.22 -8.51
N THR A 99 18.19 -3.30 -9.06
CA THR A 99 17.36 -4.51 -8.95
C THR A 99 17.89 -5.65 -9.79
N TYR A 100 18.44 -5.37 -10.97
CA TYR A 100 19.13 -6.37 -11.78
C TYR A 100 20.36 -6.94 -11.08
N ALA A 101 21.22 -6.08 -10.51
CA ALA A 101 22.40 -6.51 -9.76
C ALA A 101 22.02 -7.31 -8.49
N THR A 102 21.02 -6.82 -7.73
CA THR A 102 20.50 -7.56 -6.57
C THR A 102 19.96 -8.93 -7.00
N ARG A 103 19.26 -8.99 -8.14
CA ARG A 103 18.73 -10.23 -8.69
C ARG A 103 19.82 -11.18 -9.15
N SER A 104 20.88 -10.70 -9.80
CA SER A 104 21.97 -11.56 -10.24
C SER A 104 22.78 -12.14 -9.07
N ILE A 105 22.87 -11.41 -7.95
CA ILE A 105 23.57 -11.86 -6.74
C ILE A 105 22.73 -12.88 -5.96
N PHE A 106 21.42 -12.64 -5.83
CA PHE A 106 20.59 -13.41 -4.90
C PHE A 106 19.56 -14.35 -5.54
N GLY A 107 19.35 -14.29 -6.86
CA GLY A 107 18.44 -15.19 -7.59
C GLY A 107 16.93 -14.96 -7.35
N LEU A 108 16.13 -15.98 -7.71
CA LEU A 108 14.68 -16.07 -7.43
C LEU A 108 14.35 -16.36 -5.98
N ASP A 109 15.23 -17.09 -5.32
CA ASP A 109 14.94 -17.77 -4.04
C ASP A 109 15.30 -16.95 -2.80
N TYR A 110 15.90 -15.77 -3.02
CA TYR A 110 16.42 -14.84 -2.01
C TYR A 110 15.55 -14.61 -0.77
N ARG A 111 14.22 -14.77 -0.87
CA ARG A 111 13.32 -14.36 0.22
C ARG A 111 12.87 -15.47 1.16
N HIS A 112 12.99 -16.75 0.80
CA HIS A 112 12.42 -17.82 1.64
C HIS A 112 13.34 -19.03 1.85
N THR A 113 14.38 -19.24 1.04
CA THR A 113 15.45 -20.22 1.32
C THR A 113 16.83 -19.57 1.55
N GLY A 114 16.97 -18.25 1.33
CA GLY A 114 18.17 -17.46 1.63
C GLY A 114 17.99 -16.46 2.79
N ASP A 115 19.01 -15.64 3.03
CA ASP A 115 19.01 -14.58 4.05
C ASP A 115 17.88 -13.56 3.80
N ALA A 116 17.15 -13.20 4.86
CA ALA A 116 16.05 -12.24 4.78
C ALA A 116 16.50 -10.87 4.22
N LEU A 117 15.56 -10.11 3.64
CA LEU A 117 15.79 -8.70 3.23
C LEU A 117 16.28 -7.78 4.36
N ALA A 118 16.11 -8.18 5.63
CA ALA A 118 16.65 -7.49 6.80
C ALA A 118 18.05 -8.01 7.21
N GLU A 119 18.42 -9.21 6.76
CA GLU A 119 19.73 -9.85 6.95
C GLU A 119 20.71 -9.41 5.86
N THR A 120 20.22 -8.83 4.77
CA THR A 120 21.04 -8.23 3.70
C THR A 120 21.39 -6.77 3.92
N GLY A 121 21.23 -6.31 5.16
CA GLY A 121 21.67 -5.01 5.64
C GLY A 121 21.13 -3.84 4.82
N GLY A 122 21.99 -2.87 4.51
CA GLY A 122 21.61 -1.64 3.83
C GLY A 122 21.02 -1.84 2.42
N LEU A 123 21.39 -2.92 1.71
CA LEU A 123 20.92 -3.16 0.34
C LEU A 123 19.42 -3.45 0.29
N GLY A 124 18.92 -4.31 1.18
CA GLY A 124 17.50 -4.60 1.30
C GLY A 124 16.69 -3.37 1.71
N PHE A 125 17.23 -2.55 2.60
CA PHE A 125 16.62 -1.29 3.02
C PHE A 125 16.50 -0.30 1.85
N ILE A 126 17.57 -0.10 1.08
CA ILE A 126 17.58 0.76 -0.12
C ILE A 126 16.55 0.25 -1.13
N LEU A 127 16.50 -1.06 -1.40
CA LEU A 127 15.53 -1.64 -2.34
C LEU A 127 14.08 -1.30 -1.93
N VAL A 128 13.76 -1.44 -0.66
CA VAL A 128 12.43 -1.17 -0.11
C VAL A 128 12.09 0.32 -0.19
N ILE A 129 13.04 1.22 0.06
CA ILE A 129 12.87 2.66 -0.12
C ILE A 129 12.62 2.98 -1.59
N MET A 130 13.41 2.44 -2.51
CA MET A 130 13.27 2.67 -3.95
C MET A 130 11.90 2.21 -4.44
N LYS A 131 11.47 1.00 -4.07
CA LYS A 131 10.11 0.51 -4.36
C LYS A 131 9.05 1.44 -3.79
N THR A 132 9.19 1.88 -2.55
CA THR A 132 8.21 2.79 -1.93
C THR A 132 8.12 4.12 -2.67
N TYR A 133 9.27 4.66 -3.09
CA TYR A 133 9.37 5.86 -3.89
C TYR A 133 8.71 5.70 -5.26
N PHE A 134 9.07 4.67 -6.01
CA PHE A 134 8.51 4.46 -7.35
C PHE A 134 7.01 4.18 -7.33
N GLY A 135 6.50 3.53 -6.27
CA GLY A 135 5.06 3.37 -6.07
C GLY A 135 4.31 4.71 -6.05
N VAL A 136 4.86 5.73 -5.39
CA VAL A 136 4.28 7.09 -5.37
C VAL A 136 4.54 7.84 -6.68
N VAL A 137 5.74 7.70 -7.27
CA VAL A 137 6.07 8.29 -8.58
C VAL A 137 5.10 7.81 -9.66
N LEU A 138 4.68 6.55 -9.63
CA LEU A 138 3.69 6.03 -10.58
C LEU A 138 2.34 6.77 -10.49
N LEU A 139 1.84 7.08 -9.28
CA LEU A 139 0.63 7.90 -9.13
C LEU A 139 0.83 9.31 -9.71
N VAL A 140 1.97 9.93 -9.41
CA VAL A 140 2.29 11.28 -9.89
C VAL A 140 2.43 11.30 -11.42
N ASN A 141 3.15 10.33 -11.99
CA ASN A 141 3.31 10.18 -13.44
C ASN A 141 1.96 9.92 -14.11
N TYR A 142 1.14 9.04 -13.54
CA TYR A 142 -0.21 8.79 -14.05
C TYR A 142 -1.02 10.09 -14.16
N ARG A 143 -1.01 10.92 -13.10
CA ARG A 143 -1.68 12.23 -13.12
C ARG A 143 -1.08 13.20 -14.13
N LEU A 144 0.24 13.29 -14.22
CA LEU A 144 0.87 14.30 -15.07
C LEU A 144 0.86 13.93 -16.55
N ILE A 145 0.89 12.64 -16.88
CA ILE A 145 0.67 12.14 -18.24
C ILE A 145 -0.77 12.45 -18.68
N ASP A 146 -1.76 12.24 -17.80
CA ASP A 146 -3.16 12.62 -18.05
C ASP A 146 -3.31 14.10 -18.39
N GLU A 147 -2.55 14.93 -17.69
CA GLU A 147 -2.51 16.37 -17.86
C GLU A 147 -1.56 16.83 -18.99
N ARG A 148 -1.10 15.90 -19.83
CA ARG A 148 -0.21 16.12 -20.99
C ARG A 148 1.13 16.80 -20.66
N ASN A 149 1.59 16.72 -19.40
CA ASN A 149 2.85 17.30 -18.99
C ASN A 149 4.02 16.33 -19.21
N GLN A 150 4.92 16.64 -20.16
CA GLN A 150 6.16 15.90 -20.41
C GLN A 150 5.93 14.39 -20.59
N VAL A 151 4.86 14.05 -21.33
CA VAL A 151 4.34 12.69 -21.52
C VAL A 151 5.44 11.69 -21.87
N ARG A 152 6.32 12.02 -22.83
CA ARG A 152 7.37 11.10 -23.31
C ARG A 152 8.30 10.66 -22.20
N LEU A 153 8.85 11.61 -21.45
CA LEU A 153 9.81 11.34 -20.37
C LEU A 153 9.15 10.55 -19.25
N ARG A 154 7.92 10.90 -18.87
CA ARG A 154 7.20 10.22 -17.78
C ARG A 154 6.72 8.82 -18.16
N SER A 155 6.29 8.61 -19.41
CA SER A 155 5.98 7.27 -19.93
C SER A 155 7.22 6.39 -19.98
N PHE A 156 8.35 6.93 -20.43
CA PHE A 156 9.62 6.20 -20.44
C PHE A 156 10.10 5.86 -19.02
N ALA A 157 10.05 6.81 -18.09
CA ALA A 157 10.34 6.55 -16.68
C ALA A 157 9.40 5.46 -16.11
N SER A 158 8.12 5.47 -16.46
CA SER A 158 7.17 4.44 -16.00
C SER A 158 7.46 3.05 -16.59
N LEU A 159 7.96 2.99 -17.83
CA LEU A 159 8.42 1.73 -18.43
C LEU A 159 9.67 1.19 -17.72
N LEU A 160 10.64 2.04 -17.42
CA LEU A 160 11.81 1.66 -16.62
C LEU A 160 11.39 1.19 -15.22
N ILE A 161 10.46 1.89 -14.57
CA ILE A 161 9.91 1.46 -13.28
C ILE A 161 9.28 0.07 -13.39
N ALA A 162 8.52 -0.24 -14.45
CA ALA A 162 7.98 -1.58 -14.69
C ALA A 162 9.09 -2.64 -14.76
N VAL A 163 10.18 -2.37 -15.48
CA VAL A 163 11.34 -3.28 -15.58
C VAL A 163 12.02 -3.45 -14.21
N GLY A 164 12.23 -2.36 -13.48
CA GLY A 164 12.82 -2.40 -12.14
C GLY A 164 11.99 -3.21 -11.15
N TYR A 165 10.66 -3.05 -11.15
CA TYR A 165 9.76 -3.88 -10.35
C TYR A 165 9.76 -5.34 -10.79
N TYR A 166 9.80 -5.62 -12.09
CA TYR A 166 9.87 -6.97 -12.64
C TYR A 166 11.10 -7.73 -12.11
N PHE A 167 12.29 -7.11 -12.17
CA PHE A 167 13.51 -7.73 -11.64
C PHE A 167 13.54 -7.86 -10.11
N SER A 168 12.75 -7.03 -9.41
CA SER A 168 12.65 -7.08 -7.96
C SER A 168 11.37 -7.74 -7.45
N ILE A 169 10.64 -8.49 -8.27
CA ILE A 169 9.43 -9.20 -7.81
C ILE A 169 9.80 -10.09 -6.63
N ALA A 170 9.26 -9.73 -5.46
CA ALA A 170 9.53 -10.40 -4.20
C ALA A 170 8.24 -10.71 -3.43
N GLY A 171 7.08 -10.27 -3.95
CA GLY A 171 5.78 -10.57 -3.38
C GLY A 171 4.65 -10.32 -4.37
N ALA A 172 3.48 -10.90 -4.06
CA ALA A 172 2.27 -10.82 -4.88
C ALA A 172 1.92 -9.38 -5.31
N PHE A 173 2.11 -8.41 -4.41
CA PHE A 173 1.76 -7.02 -4.71
C PHE A 173 2.66 -6.36 -5.77
N ASP A 174 3.90 -6.82 -5.96
CA ASP A 174 4.81 -6.24 -6.95
C ASP A 174 4.26 -6.38 -8.38
N ILE A 175 3.48 -7.43 -8.67
CA ILE A 175 2.80 -7.60 -9.97
C ILE A 175 1.84 -6.46 -10.26
N PHE A 176 1.11 -5.98 -9.25
CA PHE A 176 0.22 -4.83 -9.44
C PHE A 176 0.99 -3.54 -9.69
N PHE A 177 2.19 -3.38 -9.12
CA PHE A 177 3.07 -2.25 -9.45
C PHE A 177 3.59 -2.33 -10.88
N VAL A 178 4.02 -3.51 -11.35
CA VAL A 178 4.40 -3.72 -12.77
C VAL A 178 3.23 -3.40 -13.69
N ALA A 179 2.05 -3.97 -13.44
CA ALA A 179 0.86 -3.75 -14.25
C ALA A 179 0.45 -2.28 -14.27
N PHE A 180 0.51 -1.59 -13.13
CA PHE A 180 0.18 -0.16 -13.05
C PHE A 180 1.22 0.73 -13.75
N ALA A 181 2.49 0.37 -13.68
CA ALA A 181 3.57 1.05 -14.40
C ALA A 181 3.40 0.92 -15.92
N LEU A 182 3.13 -0.29 -16.43
CA LEU A 182 2.82 -0.54 -17.84
C LEU A 182 1.56 0.19 -18.29
N PHE A 183 0.49 0.16 -17.49
CA PHE A 183 -0.73 0.89 -17.76
C PHE A 183 -0.50 2.41 -17.85
N THR A 184 0.38 2.94 -17.02
CA THR A 184 0.75 4.36 -17.01
C THR A 184 1.62 4.71 -18.22
N ALA A 185 2.59 3.86 -18.57
CA ALA A 185 3.48 4.04 -19.70
C ALA A 185 2.73 4.01 -21.05
N THR A 186 1.77 3.09 -21.20
CA THR A 186 1.05 2.83 -22.46
C THR A 186 -0.02 3.86 -22.81
N ARG A 187 -0.30 4.81 -21.92
CA ARG A 187 -1.40 5.77 -22.10
C ARG A 187 -1.32 6.56 -23.41
N ARG A 188 -0.13 7.02 -23.80
CA ARG A 188 0.07 7.74 -25.07
C ARG A 188 -0.31 6.90 -26.28
N TRP A 189 0.02 5.61 -26.26
CA TRP A 189 -0.33 4.67 -27.31
C TRP A 189 -1.84 4.48 -27.39
N ARG A 190 -2.52 4.36 -26.24
CA ARG A 190 -3.99 4.28 -26.22
C ARG A 190 -4.66 5.50 -26.86
N GLU A 191 -4.11 6.70 -26.62
CA GLU A 191 -4.59 7.93 -27.25
C GLU A 191 -4.28 7.98 -28.75
N ALA A 192 -3.08 7.53 -29.17
CA ALA A 192 -2.70 7.45 -30.58
C ALA A 192 -3.61 6.51 -31.38
N PHE A 193 -3.99 5.36 -30.80
CA PHE A 193 -4.95 4.41 -31.37
C PHE A 193 -6.42 4.79 -31.15
N ARG A 194 -6.70 5.99 -30.60
CA ARG A 194 -8.06 6.47 -30.29
C ARG A 194 -8.90 5.47 -29.48
N LEU A 195 -8.27 4.69 -28.60
CA LEU A 195 -8.98 3.71 -27.79
C LEU A 195 -9.93 4.42 -26.83
N ASN A 196 -11.21 4.07 -26.92
CA ASN A 196 -12.23 4.63 -26.05
C ASN A 196 -11.94 4.26 -24.58
N THR A 197 -12.05 5.24 -23.67
CA THR A 197 -11.93 5.02 -22.22
C THR A 197 -12.85 3.92 -21.69
N LYS A 198 -14.01 3.70 -22.30
CA LYS A 198 -14.91 2.58 -21.98
C LYS A 198 -14.27 1.22 -22.28
N ILE A 199 -13.61 1.08 -23.43
CA ILE A 199 -12.89 -0.14 -23.82
C ILE A 199 -11.71 -0.37 -22.89
N VAL A 200 -10.91 0.67 -22.61
CA VAL A 200 -9.78 0.57 -21.66
C VAL A 200 -10.27 0.11 -20.28
N ARG A 201 -11.41 0.62 -19.81
CA ARG A 201 -12.03 0.18 -18.56
C ARG A 201 -12.47 -1.28 -18.64
N GLN A 202 -13.15 -1.70 -19.70
CA GLN A 202 -13.60 -3.08 -19.89
C GLN A 202 -12.41 -4.06 -19.94
N VAL A 203 -11.37 -3.74 -20.70
CA VAL A 203 -10.12 -4.52 -20.77
C VAL A 203 -9.44 -4.58 -19.40
N SER A 204 -9.37 -3.47 -18.67
CA SER A 204 -8.78 -3.47 -17.31
C SER A 204 -9.55 -4.37 -16.34
N ILE A 205 -10.87 -4.41 -16.46
CA ILE A 205 -11.73 -5.31 -15.68
C ILE A 205 -11.48 -6.77 -16.11
N ALA A 206 -11.43 -7.05 -17.42
CA ALA A 206 -11.20 -8.37 -17.97
C ALA A 206 -9.81 -8.94 -17.61
N ILE A 207 -8.78 -8.08 -17.49
CA ILE A 207 -7.42 -8.48 -17.10
C ILE A 207 -7.28 -8.68 -15.58
N SER A 208 -8.19 -8.12 -14.76
CA SER A 208 -8.08 -8.17 -13.30
C SER A 208 -8.01 -9.60 -12.73
N PRO A 209 -8.80 -10.58 -13.20
CA PRO A 209 -8.66 -11.98 -12.77
C PRO A 209 -7.30 -12.60 -13.11
N ILE A 210 -6.73 -12.28 -14.28
CA ILE A 210 -5.41 -12.77 -14.69
C ILE A 210 -4.33 -12.18 -13.79
N LEU A 211 -4.38 -10.88 -13.51
CA LEU A 211 -3.45 -10.23 -12.57
C LEU A 211 -3.56 -10.81 -11.16
N LEU A 212 -4.78 -11.13 -10.73
CA LEU A 212 -5.02 -11.74 -9.44
C LEU A 212 -4.42 -13.15 -9.37
N TYR A 213 -4.67 -13.97 -10.39
CA TYR A 213 -4.06 -15.30 -10.50
C TYR A 213 -2.54 -15.22 -10.48
N LEU A 214 -1.94 -14.34 -11.30
CA LEU A 214 -0.49 -14.13 -11.32
C LEU A 214 0.03 -13.69 -9.94
N ALA A 215 -0.69 -12.80 -9.24
CA ALA A 215 -0.32 -12.33 -7.91
C ALA A 215 -0.33 -13.47 -6.89
N VAL A 216 -1.37 -14.30 -6.91
CA VAL A 216 -1.46 -15.50 -6.06
C VAL A 216 -0.36 -16.49 -6.41
N PHE A 217 -0.16 -16.78 -7.70
CA PHE A 217 0.85 -17.69 -8.20
C PHE A 217 2.25 -17.28 -7.75
N VAL A 218 2.66 -16.03 -8.03
CA VAL A 218 3.97 -15.53 -7.60
C VAL A 218 4.09 -15.49 -6.08
N GLY A 219 3.01 -15.14 -5.37
CA GLY A 219 2.99 -15.18 -3.90
C GLY A 219 3.19 -16.58 -3.33
N THR A 220 2.66 -17.61 -3.98
CA THR A 220 2.80 -19.02 -3.60
C THR A 220 4.15 -19.58 -4.04
N ALA A 221 4.55 -19.35 -5.30
CA ALA A 221 5.83 -19.79 -5.87
C ALA A 221 7.02 -19.24 -5.08
N ASN A 222 6.95 -17.98 -4.67
CA ASN A 222 7.97 -17.37 -3.82
C ASN A 222 8.13 -18.08 -2.46
N LYS A 223 7.12 -18.83 -1.98
CA LYS A 223 7.15 -19.51 -0.68
C LYS A 223 7.48 -20.99 -0.75
N VAL A 224 7.06 -21.68 -1.79
CA VAL A 224 7.17 -23.14 -1.87
C VAL A 224 7.88 -23.64 -3.13
N GLY A 225 8.41 -22.73 -3.95
CA GLY A 225 8.96 -23.06 -5.26
C GLY A 225 7.89 -23.05 -6.35
N VAL A 226 8.34 -22.92 -7.60
CA VAL A 226 7.47 -22.79 -8.79
C VAL A 226 6.67 -24.07 -9.04
N GLU A 227 7.32 -25.23 -8.94
CA GLU A 227 6.71 -26.55 -9.20
C GLU A 227 5.57 -26.85 -8.22
N ALA A 228 5.84 -26.77 -6.92
CA ALA A 228 4.82 -26.94 -5.88
C ALA A 228 3.72 -25.86 -5.93
N ALA A 229 3.99 -24.69 -6.50
CA ALA A 229 2.95 -23.68 -6.70
C ALA A 229 2.00 -24.03 -7.85
N PHE A 230 2.46 -24.71 -8.90
CA PHE A 230 1.57 -25.25 -9.92
C PHE A 230 0.67 -26.35 -9.36
N GLU A 231 1.25 -27.29 -8.60
CA GLU A 231 0.47 -28.37 -7.95
C GLU A 231 -0.58 -27.81 -6.97
N ARG A 232 -0.24 -26.80 -6.18
CA ARG A 232 -1.18 -26.19 -5.21
C ARG A 232 -2.25 -25.30 -5.82
N LEU A 233 -2.11 -24.92 -7.09
CA LEU A 233 -3.04 -24.02 -7.79
C LEU A 233 -3.69 -24.72 -8.98
N GLU A 234 -3.79 -26.05 -8.91
CA GLU A 234 -4.36 -26.91 -9.96
C GLU A 234 -5.86 -26.63 -10.18
N SER A 235 -6.62 -26.33 -9.12
CA SER A 235 -8.04 -26.01 -9.22
C SER A 235 -8.38 -24.56 -8.85
N LEU A 236 -9.47 -24.05 -9.43
CA LEU A 236 -10.06 -22.76 -9.04
C LEU A 236 -10.47 -22.73 -7.56
N GLY A 237 -10.89 -23.86 -7.01
CA GLY A 237 -11.23 -24.00 -5.60
C GLY A 237 -10.03 -23.75 -4.69
N ASP A 238 -8.85 -24.28 -5.05
CA ASP A 238 -7.63 -24.11 -4.27
C ASP A 238 -7.12 -22.66 -4.31
N ILE A 239 -7.19 -22.02 -5.48
CA ILE A 239 -6.85 -20.60 -5.64
C ILE A 239 -7.75 -19.75 -4.74
N LEU A 240 -9.06 -19.99 -4.79
CA LEU A 240 -10.05 -19.26 -3.98
C LEU A 240 -9.83 -19.51 -2.49
N MET A 241 -9.63 -20.75 -2.07
CA MET A 241 -9.40 -21.11 -0.66
C MET A 241 -8.12 -20.47 -0.14
N LEU A 242 -7.02 -20.49 -0.92
CA LEU A 242 -5.76 -19.87 -0.55
C LEU A 242 -5.89 -18.34 -0.45
N MET A 243 -6.62 -17.73 -1.38
CA MET A 243 -6.94 -16.30 -1.33
C MET A 243 -7.77 -15.94 -0.10
N VAL A 244 -8.86 -16.66 0.16
CA VAL A 244 -9.73 -16.41 1.32
C VAL A 244 -8.95 -16.62 2.61
N THR A 245 -8.10 -17.64 2.70
CA THR A 245 -7.24 -17.88 3.87
C THR A 245 -6.29 -16.69 4.09
N ARG A 246 -5.67 -16.17 3.02
CA ARG A 246 -4.76 -15.01 3.09
C ARG A 246 -5.47 -13.74 3.51
N LEU A 247 -6.61 -13.43 2.90
CA LEU A 247 -7.43 -12.26 3.21
C LEU A 247 -8.08 -12.38 4.59
N GLY A 248 -8.46 -13.60 4.96
CA GLY A 248 -9.14 -13.94 6.20
C GLY A 248 -8.31 -13.68 7.46
N TYR A 249 -6.98 -13.62 7.38
CA TYR A 249 -6.16 -13.17 8.51
C TYR A 249 -6.53 -11.76 9.00
N HIS A 250 -6.92 -10.87 8.08
CA HIS A 250 -7.33 -9.51 8.43
C HIS A 250 -8.63 -9.54 9.26
N PHE A 251 -9.59 -10.35 8.81
CA PHE A 251 -10.86 -10.51 9.48
C PHE A 251 -10.75 -11.25 10.81
N THR A 252 -10.00 -12.34 10.84
CA THR A 252 -9.67 -13.09 12.06
C THR A 252 -9.00 -12.21 13.10
N SER A 253 -7.95 -11.47 12.73
CA SER A 253 -7.24 -10.59 13.67
C SER A 253 -8.17 -9.49 14.21
N THR A 254 -8.97 -8.86 13.35
CA THR A 254 -9.95 -7.86 13.80
C THR A 254 -10.99 -8.46 14.74
N SER A 255 -11.51 -9.66 14.43
CA SER A 255 -12.52 -10.34 15.24
C SER A 255 -11.97 -10.73 16.61
N LEU A 256 -10.74 -11.26 16.65
CA LEU A 256 -10.08 -11.63 17.89
C LEU A 256 -9.82 -10.39 18.76
N HIS A 257 -9.20 -9.35 18.20
CA HIS A 257 -8.90 -8.15 18.98
C HIS A 257 -10.15 -7.36 19.39
N ALA A 258 -11.20 -7.35 18.57
CA ALA A 258 -12.47 -6.77 18.98
C ALA A 258 -13.04 -7.54 20.19
N THR A 259 -12.96 -8.87 20.18
CA THR A 259 -13.51 -9.69 21.27
C THR A 259 -12.69 -9.57 22.55
N GLU A 260 -11.36 -9.67 22.45
CA GLU A 260 -10.47 -9.83 23.60
C GLU A 260 -9.74 -8.55 24.03
N ASN A 261 -9.58 -7.58 23.12
CA ASN A 261 -8.63 -6.47 23.29
C ASN A 261 -9.24 -5.08 23.10
N ILE A 262 -10.58 -4.95 23.04
CA ILE A 262 -11.23 -3.67 22.75
C ILE A 262 -10.93 -2.57 23.77
N PHE A 263 -10.56 -2.90 25.02
CA PHE A 263 -10.11 -1.93 26.02
C PHE A 263 -8.74 -2.28 26.62
N ASN A 264 -7.93 -3.05 25.90
CA ASN A 264 -6.62 -3.47 26.39
C ASN A 264 -5.57 -2.38 26.15
N PHE A 265 -5.33 -1.54 27.16
CA PHE A 265 -4.29 -0.52 27.11
C PHE A 265 -2.87 -1.08 27.13
N ASN A 266 -2.65 -2.24 27.75
CA ASN A 266 -1.33 -2.87 27.85
C ASN A 266 -0.81 -3.24 26.45
N LEU A 267 -1.69 -3.78 25.59
CA LEU A 267 -1.36 -4.10 24.20
C LEU A 267 -0.79 -2.88 23.44
N ALA A 268 -1.36 -1.69 23.66
CA ALA A 268 -0.89 -0.47 23.04
C ALA A 268 0.46 0.02 23.60
N PHE A 269 0.69 -0.13 24.90
CA PHE A 269 1.99 0.21 25.52
C PHE A 269 3.09 -0.75 25.07
N ASP A 270 2.80 -2.05 24.98
CA ASP A 270 3.72 -3.05 24.43
C ASP A 270 4.08 -2.71 22.98
N ALA A 271 3.09 -2.35 22.17
CA ALA A 271 3.29 -1.94 20.78
C ALA A 271 4.20 -0.72 20.64
N LEU A 272 4.01 0.30 21.50
CA LEU A 272 4.85 1.50 21.52
C LEU A 272 6.28 1.21 22.02
N SER A 273 6.42 0.33 23.00
CA SER A 273 7.72 -0.13 23.51
C SER A 273 8.51 -0.84 22.40
N GLU A 274 7.88 -1.78 21.70
CA GLU A 274 8.49 -2.49 20.57
C GLU A 274 8.84 -1.55 19.41
N LEU A 275 7.95 -0.61 19.08
CA LEU A 275 8.25 0.41 18.07
C LEU A 275 9.53 1.20 18.43
N THR A 276 9.68 1.57 19.70
CA THR A 276 10.85 2.32 20.19
C THR A 276 12.12 1.49 20.08
N ARG A 277 12.08 0.21 20.48
CA ARG A 277 13.20 -0.73 20.33
C ARG A 277 13.60 -0.91 18.86
N VAL A 278 12.64 -1.05 17.96
CA VAL A 278 12.89 -1.16 16.51
C VAL A 278 13.51 0.12 15.95
N VAL A 279 13.07 1.31 16.38
CA VAL A 279 13.69 2.58 15.99
C VAL A 279 15.14 2.65 16.46
N GLN A 280 15.40 2.32 17.73
CA GLN A 280 16.74 2.30 18.31
C GLN A 280 17.67 1.35 17.55
N TYR A 281 17.22 0.12 17.29
CA TYR A 281 17.99 -0.88 16.53
C TYR A 281 18.26 -0.45 15.09
N ARG A 282 17.25 0.08 14.37
CA ARG A 282 17.49 0.54 12.98
C ARG A 282 18.41 1.74 12.92
N LEU A 283 18.32 2.63 13.90
CA LEU A 283 19.23 3.76 14.01
C LEU A 283 20.65 3.28 14.29
N SER A 284 20.86 2.36 15.25
CA SER A 284 22.19 1.83 15.58
C SER A 284 22.86 1.14 14.39
N VAL A 285 22.10 0.33 13.64
CA VAL A 285 22.57 -0.31 12.40
C VAL A 285 22.97 0.73 11.34
N LEU A 286 22.22 1.83 11.21
CA LEU A 286 22.50 2.87 10.21
C LEU A 286 23.77 3.65 10.53
N ILE A 287 24.03 3.92 11.81
CA ILE A 287 25.18 4.70 12.28
C ILE A 287 26.39 3.84 12.67
N GLY A 288 26.27 2.50 12.60
CA GLY A 288 27.34 1.56 12.94
C GLY A 288 27.66 1.50 14.44
N ILE A 289 26.66 1.72 15.31
CA ILE A 289 26.82 1.50 16.76
C ILE A 289 26.55 0.03 17.07
N ASP A 290 27.58 -0.65 17.57
CA ASP A 290 27.49 -2.02 18.06
C ASP A 290 26.86 -2.07 19.48
N GLY A 291 26.30 -3.23 19.84
CA GLY A 291 25.78 -3.48 21.20
C GLY A 291 24.28 -3.27 21.40
N VAL A 292 23.53 -2.91 20.35
CA VAL A 292 22.05 -2.91 20.40
C VAL A 292 21.52 -4.23 19.86
N GLU A 293 20.87 -5.00 20.72
CA GLU A 293 20.28 -6.28 20.33
C GLU A 293 19.11 -6.10 19.35
N LYS A 294 18.99 -7.04 18.41
CA LYS A 294 17.87 -7.08 17.47
C LYS A 294 16.59 -7.44 18.23
N PRO A 295 15.52 -6.61 18.14
CA PRO A 295 14.27 -6.91 18.83
C PRO A 295 13.62 -8.18 18.27
N SER A 296 13.05 -8.99 19.17
CA SER A 296 12.32 -10.22 18.82
C SER A 296 11.05 -9.91 17.99
N VAL A 297 10.41 -8.77 18.26
CA VAL A 297 9.26 -8.25 17.52
C VAL A 297 9.71 -7.13 16.59
N GLY A 298 10.08 -7.49 15.35
CA GLY A 298 10.60 -6.52 14.38
C GLY A 298 9.56 -5.57 13.74
N THR A 299 8.26 -5.85 13.92
CA THR A 299 7.12 -5.07 13.40
C THR A 299 5.83 -5.37 14.19
N ILE A 300 4.84 -4.47 14.12
CA ILE A 300 3.51 -4.71 14.69
C ILE A 300 2.81 -5.89 14.02
N SER A 301 3.05 -6.16 12.73
CA SER A 301 2.51 -7.37 12.08
C SER A 301 3.09 -8.67 12.65
N ARG A 302 4.32 -8.66 13.17
CA ARG A 302 4.89 -9.80 13.90
C ARG A 302 4.26 -9.93 15.28
N MET A 303 4.06 -8.82 15.98
CA MET A 303 3.34 -8.80 17.25
C MET A 303 1.96 -9.43 17.10
N ASN A 304 1.20 -8.99 16.10
CA ASN A 304 -0.12 -9.53 15.79
C ASN A 304 -0.09 -11.03 15.47
N TYR A 305 0.90 -11.50 14.73
CA TYR A 305 1.07 -12.93 14.50
C TYR A 305 1.22 -13.71 15.81
N LEU A 306 2.09 -13.25 16.70
CA LEU A 306 2.34 -13.91 17.98
C LEU A 306 1.10 -13.94 18.89
N PHE A 307 0.23 -12.94 18.78
CA PHE A 307 -1.05 -12.93 19.51
C PHE A 307 -2.10 -13.90 18.94
N ILE A 308 -2.13 -14.10 17.62
CA ILE A 308 -3.21 -14.87 16.98
C ILE A 308 -2.84 -16.32 16.67
N SER A 309 -1.56 -16.63 16.43
CA SER A 309 -1.15 -17.94 15.91
C SER A 309 -0.88 -18.96 17.02
N ALA A 310 -1.35 -20.20 16.82
CA ALA A 310 -1.15 -21.33 17.75
C ALA A 310 0.26 -21.95 17.68
N PHE A 311 1.10 -21.50 16.76
CA PHE A 311 2.45 -22.00 16.58
C PHE A 311 3.41 -20.85 16.29
N ASP A 312 4.64 -20.99 16.76
CA ASP A 312 5.69 -20.06 16.43
C ASP A 312 6.37 -20.44 15.10
N ARG A 313 6.67 -19.42 14.31
CA ARG A 313 7.55 -19.50 13.16
C ARG A 313 8.40 -18.26 13.17
N ASP A 314 9.70 -18.43 13.31
CA ASP A 314 10.66 -17.35 13.15
C ASP A 314 10.36 -16.61 11.85
N ARG A 315 10.07 -15.31 11.93
CA ARG A 315 9.88 -14.40 10.79
C ARG A 315 8.48 -14.40 10.13
N THR A 316 7.47 -15.09 10.66
CA THR A 316 6.10 -14.97 10.14
C THR A 316 5.36 -13.77 10.75
N GLY A 317 4.78 -12.91 9.91
CA GLY A 317 3.89 -11.84 10.34
C GLY A 317 2.47 -12.06 9.83
N ALA A 318 1.50 -11.54 10.55
CA ALA A 318 0.10 -11.49 10.18
C ALA A 318 -0.33 -10.03 10.25
N SER A 319 -0.89 -9.51 9.15
CA SER A 319 -1.39 -8.14 9.17
C SER A 319 -2.52 -8.01 10.19
N PRO A 320 -2.42 -7.09 11.18
CA PRO A 320 -3.57 -6.73 12.00
C PRO A 320 -4.68 -6.06 11.19
N SER A 321 -4.47 -5.75 9.91
CA SER A 321 -5.40 -5.08 8.99
C SER A 321 -5.70 -3.62 9.32
N MET A 322 -6.38 -2.92 8.41
CA MET A 322 -6.73 -1.51 8.58
C MET A 322 -7.50 -1.30 9.89
N ILE A 323 -8.50 -2.15 10.16
CA ILE A 323 -9.36 -2.02 11.32
C ILE A 323 -8.70 -2.63 12.56
N GLY A 324 -8.07 -3.79 12.47
CA GLY A 324 -7.39 -4.37 13.64
C GLY A 324 -6.12 -3.63 14.06
N SER A 325 -5.50 -2.81 13.20
CA SER A 325 -4.42 -1.90 13.61
C SER A 325 -4.85 -0.91 14.70
N ILE A 326 -6.16 -0.62 14.84
CA ILE A 326 -6.72 0.27 15.86
C ILE A 326 -6.42 -0.22 17.28
N PHE A 327 -6.25 -1.52 17.49
CA PHE A 327 -6.04 -2.10 18.82
C PHE A 327 -4.60 -1.94 19.34
N TYR A 328 -3.65 -1.60 18.47
CA TYR A 328 -2.26 -1.33 18.84
C TYR A 328 -2.01 0.13 19.25
N PHE A 329 -3.08 0.91 19.33
CA PHE A 329 -3.07 2.35 19.46
C PHE A 329 -3.62 2.70 20.86
N PRO A 330 -3.04 3.67 21.61
CA PRO A 330 -3.48 3.96 22.97
C PRO A 330 -4.98 4.27 23.05
N GLY A 331 -5.65 3.68 24.04
CA GLY A 331 -7.10 3.80 24.18
C GLY A 331 -7.87 2.96 23.17
N ALA A 332 -7.49 1.68 23.02
CA ALA A 332 -8.20 0.69 22.19
C ALA A 332 -9.73 0.84 22.31
N GLY A 333 -10.46 0.58 21.22
CA GLY A 333 -11.90 0.83 21.12
C GLY A 333 -12.25 2.30 20.86
N PHE A 334 -11.70 3.24 21.63
CA PHE A 334 -11.80 4.69 21.34
C PHE A 334 -10.84 5.15 20.24
N ALA A 335 -9.77 4.38 20.02
CA ALA A 335 -8.79 4.67 19.00
C ALA A 335 -9.35 4.73 17.58
N VAL A 336 -10.53 4.12 17.36
CA VAL A 336 -11.28 4.23 16.10
C VAL A 336 -11.49 5.68 15.69
N PHE A 337 -11.78 6.58 16.64
CA PHE A 337 -12.10 7.97 16.35
C PHE A 337 -10.91 8.71 15.75
N TYR A 338 -9.73 8.61 16.36
CA TYR A 338 -8.54 9.28 15.82
C TYR A 338 -7.93 8.54 14.63
N TYR A 339 -7.98 7.20 14.61
CA TYR A 339 -7.44 6.42 13.49
C TYR A 339 -8.17 6.74 12.17
N VAL A 340 -9.49 6.92 12.23
CA VAL A 340 -10.29 7.37 11.09
C VAL A 340 -9.81 8.72 10.53
N PHE A 341 -9.38 9.65 11.38
CA PHE A 341 -8.81 10.92 10.91
C PHE A 341 -7.46 10.74 10.21
N VAL A 342 -6.60 9.85 10.72
CA VAL A 342 -5.32 9.50 10.05
C VAL A 342 -5.59 8.88 8.69
N LEU A 343 -6.48 7.88 8.62
CA LEU A 343 -6.89 7.23 7.38
C LEU A 343 -7.40 8.24 6.35
N ARG A 344 -8.28 9.14 6.80
CA ARG A 344 -8.85 10.21 5.99
C ARG A 344 -7.79 11.17 5.46
N ALA A 345 -6.76 11.50 6.26
CA ALA A 345 -5.65 12.34 5.82
C ALA A 345 -4.82 11.64 4.73
N VAL A 346 -4.48 10.37 4.90
CA VAL A 346 -3.75 9.58 3.89
C VAL A 346 -4.53 9.50 2.58
N LEU A 347 -5.82 9.17 2.65
CA LEU A 347 -6.69 9.10 1.48
C LEU A 347 -6.85 10.46 0.79
N LYS A 348 -6.80 11.56 1.56
CA LYS A 348 -6.79 12.91 1.00
C LYS A 348 -5.50 13.21 0.24
N LEU A 349 -4.34 12.80 0.76
CA LEU A 349 -3.06 12.95 0.04
C LEU A 349 -3.08 12.16 -1.27
N MET A 350 -3.57 10.92 -1.25
CA MET A 350 -3.75 10.13 -2.47
C MET A 350 -4.68 10.85 -3.46
N TRP A 351 -5.84 11.34 -3.00
CA TRP A 351 -6.77 12.12 -3.81
C TRP A 351 -6.14 13.37 -4.41
N ASP A 352 -5.31 14.09 -3.67
CA ASP A 352 -4.64 15.30 -4.17
C ASP A 352 -3.62 15.00 -5.29
N ILE A 353 -3.11 13.77 -5.33
CA ILE A 353 -2.30 13.27 -6.45
C ILE A 353 -3.19 12.85 -7.62
N VAL A 354 -4.16 11.96 -7.41
CA VAL A 354 -4.91 11.34 -8.53
C VAL A 354 -6.08 12.19 -9.06
N GLY A 355 -6.65 13.04 -8.22
CA GLY A 355 -7.87 13.82 -8.49
C GLY A 355 -9.05 12.94 -8.93
N ARG A 356 -9.96 13.51 -9.74
CA ARG A 356 -11.14 12.80 -10.27
C ARG A 356 -10.81 11.50 -11.01
N LYS A 357 -9.58 11.34 -11.50
CA LYS A 357 -9.11 10.12 -12.16
C LYS A 357 -8.92 8.94 -11.20
N GLY A 358 -8.79 9.20 -9.89
CA GLY A 358 -8.81 8.18 -8.84
C GLY A 358 -10.12 7.38 -8.76
N LEU A 359 -11.18 7.85 -9.43
CA LEU A 359 -12.45 7.12 -9.57
C LEU A 359 -12.42 6.03 -10.65
N MET A 360 -11.33 5.86 -11.40
CA MET A 360 -11.17 4.67 -12.24
C MET A 360 -10.85 3.45 -11.36
N TRP A 361 -11.49 2.32 -11.64
CA TRP A 361 -11.34 1.08 -10.85
C TRP A 361 -9.89 0.68 -10.61
N PHE A 362 -9.09 0.63 -11.67
CA PHE A 362 -7.70 0.21 -11.61
C PHE A 362 -6.83 1.16 -10.76
N CYS A 363 -7.10 2.47 -10.81
CA CYS A 363 -6.45 3.44 -9.93
C CYS A 363 -6.91 3.29 -8.48
N THR A 364 -8.19 2.98 -8.23
CA THR A 364 -8.70 2.68 -6.89
C THR A 364 -8.00 1.45 -6.30
N LEU A 365 -7.91 0.36 -7.08
CA LEU A 365 -7.20 -0.86 -6.68
C LEU A 365 -5.73 -0.58 -6.36
N PHE A 366 -5.04 0.17 -7.23
CA PHE A 366 -3.65 0.56 -6.97
C PHE A 366 -3.49 1.42 -5.72
N CYS A 367 -4.42 2.35 -5.44
CA CYS A 367 -4.40 3.14 -4.21
C CYS A 367 -4.62 2.27 -2.97
N VAL A 368 -5.46 1.23 -3.05
CA VAL A 368 -5.65 0.26 -1.96
C VAL A 368 -4.35 -0.49 -1.69
N ILE A 369 -3.68 -0.99 -2.73
CA ILE A 369 -2.41 -1.72 -2.61
C ILE A 369 -1.28 -0.82 -2.12
N LEU A 370 -1.16 0.38 -2.69
CA LEU A 370 -0.18 1.37 -2.23
C LEU A 370 -0.47 1.79 -0.78
N GLY A 371 -1.73 1.83 -0.38
CA GLY A 371 -2.12 2.12 0.99
C GLY A 371 -1.79 1.00 1.98
N ASN A 372 -1.46 -0.21 1.52
CA ASN A 372 -1.38 -1.39 2.38
C ASN A 372 -0.37 -1.27 3.52
N ALA A 373 0.71 -0.49 3.38
CA ALA A 373 1.61 -0.24 4.51
C ALA A 373 0.98 0.57 5.66
N PHE A 374 -0.06 1.37 5.36
CA PHE A 374 -0.84 2.09 6.38
C PHE A 374 -1.98 1.25 6.93
N TRP A 375 -2.51 0.36 6.10
CA TRP A 375 -3.58 -0.55 6.50
C TRP A 375 -3.01 -1.63 7.41
N ASP A 376 -1.87 -2.23 7.07
CA ASP A 376 -1.36 -3.42 7.74
C ASP A 376 -0.71 -3.15 9.09
N ALA A 377 -0.10 -1.99 9.31
CA ALA A 377 0.54 -1.66 10.58
C ALA A 377 0.69 -0.15 10.70
N SER A 378 -0.42 0.55 10.90
CA SER A 378 -0.40 2.02 10.92
C SER A 378 0.51 2.63 12.00
N LEU A 379 0.66 1.98 13.16
CA LEU A 379 1.58 2.44 14.19
C LEU A 379 3.05 2.36 13.74
N ASP A 380 3.41 1.39 12.89
CA ASP A 380 4.77 1.33 12.30
C ASP A 380 5.08 2.59 11.49
N ALA A 381 4.08 3.31 10.97
CA ALA A 381 4.29 4.55 10.24
C ALA A 381 4.81 5.71 11.11
N LEU A 382 4.86 5.55 12.44
CA LEU A 382 5.53 6.50 13.35
C LEU A 382 7.06 6.30 13.39
N ASN A 383 7.57 5.11 13.03
CA ASN A 383 9.00 4.86 12.93
C ASN A 383 9.56 5.50 11.64
N PRO A 384 10.50 6.48 11.73
CA PRO A 384 11.04 7.18 10.57
C PRO A 384 11.72 6.28 9.53
N PHE A 385 12.22 5.13 9.98
CA PHE A 385 12.88 4.11 9.17
C PHE A 385 11.92 3.02 8.70
N SER A 386 10.61 3.18 8.87
CA SER A 386 9.62 2.23 8.39
C SER A 386 9.18 2.53 6.96
N THR A 387 8.68 1.50 6.29
CA THR A 387 8.09 1.63 4.96
C THR A 387 6.85 2.52 4.98
N GLY A 388 6.09 2.50 6.08
CA GLY A 388 4.92 3.35 6.30
C GLY A 388 5.29 4.83 6.35
N PHE A 389 6.29 5.20 7.15
CA PHE A 389 6.72 6.60 7.29
C PHE A 389 7.29 7.14 5.98
N VAL A 390 8.19 6.40 5.34
CA VAL A 390 8.79 6.77 4.05
C VAL A 390 7.70 6.97 3.00
N ARG A 391 6.71 6.06 2.94
CA ARG A 391 5.58 6.18 2.02
C ARG A 391 4.73 7.42 2.30
N LEU A 392 4.49 7.74 3.57
CA LEU A 392 3.66 8.90 3.95
C LEU A 392 4.34 10.20 3.55
N SER A 393 5.63 10.30 3.84
CA SER A 393 6.48 11.42 3.47
C SER A 393 6.47 11.64 1.96
N LEU A 394 6.58 10.56 1.18
CA LEU A 394 6.56 10.63 -0.28
C LEU A 394 5.18 10.97 -0.85
N LEU A 395 4.09 10.42 -0.27
CA LEU A 395 2.72 10.82 -0.61
C LEU A 395 2.48 12.30 -0.35
N PHE A 396 2.97 12.81 0.78
CA PHE A 396 2.89 14.22 1.14
C PHE A 396 3.63 15.09 0.12
N LEU A 397 4.88 14.75 -0.22
CA LEU A 397 5.65 15.46 -1.24
C LEU A 397 4.99 15.40 -2.62
N GLY A 398 4.45 14.23 -3.01
CA GLY A 398 3.76 14.02 -4.28
C GLY A 398 2.49 14.85 -4.40
N ALA A 399 1.66 14.83 -3.35
CA ALA A 399 0.43 15.61 -3.28
C ALA A 399 0.71 17.12 -3.39
N ARG A 400 1.77 17.59 -2.71
CA ARG A 400 2.22 18.98 -2.81
C ARG A 400 2.62 19.33 -4.24
N PHE A 401 3.49 18.51 -4.84
CA PHE A 401 4.02 18.75 -6.18
C PHE A 401 2.89 18.87 -7.20
N VAL A 402 1.97 17.91 -7.20
CA VAL A 402 0.81 17.89 -8.11
C VAL A 402 -0.11 19.08 -7.85
N THR A 403 -0.45 19.35 -6.58
CA THR A 403 -1.35 20.46 -6.24
C THR A 403 -0.81 21.79 -6.72
N LYS A 404 0.49 22.06 -6.51
CA LYS A 404 1.09 23.29 -7.02
C LYS A 404 1.13 23.32 -8.54
N PHE A 405 1.56 22.23 -9.18
CA PHE A 405 1.59 22.16 -10.64
C PHE A 405 0.22 22.50 -11.26
N MET A 406 -0.87 21.96 -10.69
CA MET A 406 -2.22 22.24 -11.17
C MET A 406 -2.63 23.70 -10.95
N ARG A 407 -2.26 24.31 -9.81
CA ARG A 407 -2.53 25.73 -9.53
C ARG A 407 -1.76 26.65 -10.49
N ASP A 408 -0.46 26.41 -10.66
CA ASP A 408 0.40 27.20 -11.54
C ASP A 408 -0.11 27.14 -13.00
N ARG A 409 -0.59 25.96 -13.43
CA ARG A 409 -1.20 25.79 -14.75
C ARG A 409 -2.52 26.55 -14.91
N ALA A 410 -3.40 26.49 -13.92
CA ALA A 410 -4.68 27.22 -13.94
C ALA A 410 -4.47 28.74 -13.98
N ALA A 411 -3.47 29.25 -13.24
CA ALA A 411 -3.13 30.67 -13.27
C ALA A 411 -2.66 31.12 -14.66
N ARG A 412 -1.87 30.29 -15.37
CA ARG A 412 -1.40 30.59 -16.74
C ARG A 412 -2.54 30.66 -17.75
N SER A 413 -3.52 29.77 -17.67
CA SER A 413 -4.70 29.80 -18.57
C SER A 413 -5.58 31.04 -18.34
N THR A 414 -5.69 31.53 -17.10
CA THR A 414 -6.47 32.75 -16.84
C THR A 414 -5.80 34.04 -17.31
N THR A 415 -4.47 34.05 -17.44
CA THR A 415 -3.72 35.20 -17.98
C THR A 415 -3.69 35.26 -19.50
N SER A 416 -3.84 34.14 -20.21
CA SER A 416 -3.89 34.13 -21.69
C SER A 416 -5.21 34.65 -22.26
N ASP A 417 -6.28 34.67 -21.46
CA ASP A 417 -7.61 35.09 -21.88
C ASP A 417 -7.92 36.57 -21.56
N ARG A 418 -6.94 37.35 -21.08
CA ARG A 418 -7.12 38.80 -20.97
C ARG A 418 -7.01 39.39 -22.38
N PRO A 419 -8.07 40.02 -22.92
CA PRO A 419 -7.96 40.71 -24.19
C PRO A 419 -6.82 41.72 -24.07
N ILE A 420 -5.90 41.69 -25.03
CA ILE A 420 -4.95 42.77 -25.23
C ILE A 420 -5.83 43.97 -25.55
N LEU A 421 -6.04 44.83 -24.57
CA LEU A 421 -6.56 46.17 -24.81
C LEU A 421 -5.46 46.85 -25.63
N ASN A 422 -5.58 46.75 -26.95
CA ASN A 422 -4.79 47.55 -27.88
C ASN A 422 -5.11 49.01 -27.56
N GLY A 423 -4.13 49.68 -26.93
CA GLY A 423 -4.08 51.13 -26.85
C GLY A 423 -3.70 51.72 -28.19
#